data_AF-A0A853FCK7-F1
#
_entry.id   AF-A0A853FCK7-F1
#
_cell.length_a   1.000
_cell.length_b   1.000
_cell.length_c   1.000
_cell.angle_alpha   90.00
_cell.angle_beta   90.00
_cell.angle_gamma   90.00
#
_symmetry.space_group_name_H-M   'P 1'
#
loop_
_entity.id
_entity.type
_entity.pdbx_description
1 polymer ?
#
loop_
_entity_poly.entity_id
_entity_poly.type
_entity_poly.pdbx_seq_one_letter_code
_entity_poly.pdbx_strand_id
1 'polypeptide(L)'
;MKTFAITAAVLTFSLAGLAQAGDLTRAQVVEDLHQAQAKGLVTVGEQPYPNFDQSSTARRTDVLNELAVAQVTGRVTVGEAASYPAWKPGSDSNATRAQVLRELHEYLASGDHNVPA
;
A
#
# COMPACT_ATOMS: atom_id res chain seq x y z
N MET A 1 47.91 7.37 -40.08
CA MET A 1 48.27 7.29 -38.65
C MET A 1 47.17 7.94 -37.82
N LYS A 2 46.46 7.16 -36.99
CA LYS A 2 45.60 7.64 -35.89
C LYS A 2 45.27 6.44 -35.00
N THR A 3 46.07 6.33 -33.96
CA THR A 3 45.88 5.51 -32.77
C THR A 3 44.62 5.95 -32.04
N PHE A 4 43.77 5.01 -31.65
CA PHE A 4 42.81 5.22 -30.56
C PHE A 4 42.99 4.07 -29.58
N ALA A 5 43.72 4.38 -28.51
CA ALA A 5 43.86 3.53 -27.33
C ALA A 5 42.52 3.47 -26.61
N ILE A 6 41.99 2.26 -26.40
CA ILE A 6 40.80 2.04 -25.59
C ILE A 6 41.30 1.87 -24.15
N THR A 7 41.29 2.97 -23.42
CA THR A 7 41.58 3.00 -21.98
C THR A 7 40.28 2.89 -21.20
N ALA A 8 40.16 1.77 -20.48
CA ALA A 8 39.49 1.55 -19.20
C ALA A 8 38.06 2.10 -18.94
N ALA A 9 37.16 1.20 -18.56
CA ALA A 9 36.15 1.50 -17.56
C ALA A 9 36.04 0.31 -16.59
N VAL A 10 36.40 0.59 -15.34
CA VAL A 10 36.36 -0.29 -14.18
C VAL A 10 34.91 -0.68 -13.89
N LEU A 11 34.60 -1.97 -13.99
CA LEU A 11 33.34 -2.55 -13.53
C LEU A 11 33.49 -2.89 -12.03
N THR A 12 33.41 -1.88 -11.18
CA THR A 12 33.14 -2.09 -9.75
C THR A 12 31.64 -2.27 -9.60
N PHE A 13 31.24 -3.53 -9.45
CA PHE A 13 29.90 -3.95 -9.08
C PHE A 13 29.60 -3.44 -7.67
N SER A 14 28.81 -2.38 -7.54
CA SER A 14 28.29 -1.94 -6.24
C SER A 14 27.31 -3.00 -5.73
N LEU A 15 27.67 -3.73 -4.67
CA LEU A 15 26.74 -4.57 -3.92
C LEU A 15 25.74 -3.67 -3.18
N ALA A 16 24.68 -3.25 -3.88
CA ALA A 16 23.50 -2.69 -3.24
C ALA A 16 22.52 -3.84 -2.97
N GLY A 17 22.33 -4.18 -1.69
CA GLY A 17 21.16 -4.95 -1.26
C GLY A 17 21.38 -6.43 -1.00
N LEU A 18 22.27 -6.79 -0.07
CA LEU A 18 22.01 -7.95 0.79
C LEU A 18 21.41 -7.43 2.08
N ALA A 19 20.10 -7.17 2.08
CA ALA A 19 19.36 -6.95 3.32
C ALA A 19 19.29 -8.29 4.06
N GLN A 20 20.34 -8.59 4.81
CA GLN A 20 20.30 -9.61 5.86
C GLN A 20 19.34 -9.06 6.91
N ALA A 21 18.30 -9.82 7.27
CA ALA A 21 17.51 -9.55 8.46
C ALA A 21 18.42 -9.76 9.68
N GLY A 22 19.27 -8.77 9.96
CA GLY A 22 20.12 -8.76 11.13
C GLY A 22 19.29 -8.50 12.38
N ASP A 23 19.78 -8.97 13.53
CA ASP A 23 19.25 -8.67 14.85
C ASP A 23 19.41 -7.17 15.18
N LEU A 24 18.66 -6.31 14.48
CA LEU A 24 18.63 -4.89 14.73
C LEU A 24 17.84 -4.62 16.01
N THR A 25 18.47 -3.90 16.92
CA THR A 25 17.77 -3.36 18.08
C THR A 25 16.75 -2.31 17.63
N ARG A 26 15.68 -2.12 18.40
CA ARG A 26 14.67 -1.09 18.10
C ARG A 26 15.29 0.29 17.87
N ALA A 27 16.31 0.66 18.65
CA ALA A 27 17.00 1.94 18.50
C ALA A 27 17.65 2.09 17.12
N GLN A 28 18.26 1.02 16.60
CA GLN A 28 18.87 1.02 15.26
C GLN A 28 17.81 1.10 14.16
N VAL A 29 16.68 0.40 14.31
CA VAL A 29 15.57 0.47 13.34
C VAL A 29 14.99 1.89 13.25
N VAL A 30 14.84 2.59 14.38
CA VAL A 30 14.34 3.98 14.41
C VAL A 30 15.32 4.92 13.71
N GLU A 31 16.62 4.76 13.97
CA GLU A 31 17.67 5.56 13.33
C GLU A 31 17.70 5.34 11.80
N ASP A 32 17.65 4.08 11.36
CA ASP A 32 17.60 3.73 9.94
C ASP A 32 16.35 4.30 9.25
N LEU A 33 15.20 4.26 9.94
CA LEU A 33 13.94 4.82 9.45
C LEU A 33 14.03 6.34 9.33
N HIS A 34 14.63 7.05 10.30
CA HIS A 34 14.87 8.50 10.20
C HIS A 34 15.79 8.84 9.02
N GLN A 35 16.86 8.09 8.83
CA GLN A 35 17.76 8.29 7.69
C GLN A 35 17.06 8.01 6.36
N ALA A 36 16.22 6.98 6.28
CA ALA A 36 15.45 6.67 5.08
C ALA A 36 14.43 7.77 4.76
N GLN A 37 13.77 8.34 5.78
CA GLN A 37 12.88 9.49 5.61
C GLN A 37 13.64 10.73 5.12
N ALA A 38 14.78 11.05 5.72
CA ALA A 38 15.61 12.18 5.31
C ALA A 38 16.13 12.05 3.87
N LYS A 39 16.36 10.81 3.40
CA LYS A 39 16.76 10.49 2.03
C LYS A 39 15.58 10.38 1.05
N GLY A 40 14.33 10.50 1.53
CA GLY A 40 13.13 10.33 0.70
C GLY A 40 12.92 8.91 0.18
N LEU A 41 13.54 7.91 0.82
CA LEU A 41 13.45 6.49 0.42
C LEU A 41 12.17 5.80 0.91
N VAL A 42 11.47 6.42 1.87
CA VAL A 42 10.18 5.98 2.40
C VAL A 42 9.17 7.10 2.25
N THR A 43 7.98 6.75 1.77
CA THR A 43 6.85 7.67 1.69
C THR A 43 6.21 7.77 3.08
N VAL A 44 6.11 8.99 3.60
CA VAL A 44 5.42 9.28 4.87
C VAL A 44 4.09 9.93 4.54
N GLY A 45 2.99 9.34 5.01
CA GLY A 45 1.62 9.77 4.71
C GLY A 45 0.96 9.00 3.57
N GLU A 46 -0.14 9.54 3.05
CA GLU A 46 -0.90 8.92 1.96
C GLU A 46 -0.14 8.98 0.63
N GLN A 47 -0.08 7.86 -0.08
CA GLN A 47 0.25 7.91 -1.50
C GLN A 47 -0.81 8.75 -2.21
N PRO A 48 -0.44 9.62 -3.18
CA PRO A 48 -1.43 10.36 -3.94
C PRO A 48 -2.42 9.37 -4.53
N TYR A 49 -3.70 9.56 -4.20
CA TYR A 49 -4.77 8.77 -4.77
C TYR A 49 -4.65 8.85 -6.29
N PRO A 50 -4.70 7.72 -7.02
CA PRO A 50 -4.54 7.75 -8.46
C PRO A 50 -5.61 8.66 -9.05
N ASN A 51 -5.18 9.79 -9.62
CA ASN A 51 -6.04 10.65 -10.39
C ASN A 51 -6.13 10.07 -11.80
N PHE A 52 -7.30 9.57 -12.15
CA PHE A 52 -7.62 9.21 -13.52
C PHE A 52 -8.31 10.40 -14.15
N ASP A 53 -7.67 11.02 -15.15
CA ASP A 53 -8.30 12.03 -16.01
C ASP A 53 -9.39 11.39 -16.88
N GLN A 54 -10.52 11.02 -16.28
CA GLN A 54 -11.68 10.50 -16.99
C GLN A 54 -12.62 11.66 -17.33
N SER A 55 -12.27 12.41 -18.38
CA SER A 55 -13.20 13.36 -18.98
C SER A 55 -14.06 12.65 -20.02
N SER A 56 -15.38 12.87 -19.96
CA SER A 56 -16.33 12.39 -20.96
C SER A 56 -16.79 13.53 -21.85
N THR A 57 -16.91 13.27 -23.15
CA THR A 57 -17.52 14.19 -24.12
C THR A 57 -19.03 14.00 -24.24
N ALA A 58 -19.60 13.03 -23.53
CA ALA A 58 -21.02 12.69 -23.62
C ALA A 58 -21.90 13.77 -23.02
N ARG A 59 -23.01 14.09 -23.70
CA ARG A 59 -24.02 14.99 -23.14
C ARG A 59 -24.81 14.27 -22.06
N ARG A 60 -25.25 15.02 -21.05
CA ARG A 60 -26.04 14.48 -19.94
C ARG A 60 -27.28 13.72 -20.40
N THR A 61 -27.97 14.19 -21.43
CA THR A 61 -29.15 13.52 -22.00
C THR A 61 -28.81 12.14 -22.56
N ASP A 62 -27.67 12.02 -23.23
CA ASP A 62 -27.23 10.79 -23.88
C ASP A 62 -26.89 9.74 -22.80
N VAL A 63 -26.20 10.15 -21.73
CA VAL A 63 -25.89 9.30 -20.57
C VAL A 63 -27.15 8.79 -19.86
N LEU A 64 -28.16 9.64 -19.70
CA LEU A 64 -29.41 9.24 -19.03
C LEU A 64 -30.22 8.24 -19.85
N ASN A 65 -30.25 8.41 -21.17
CA ASN A 65 -30.89 7.45 -22.07
C ASN A 65 -30.17 6.09 -22.03
N GLU A 66 -28.84 6.08 -22.05
CA GLU A 66 -28.05 4.85 -21.94
C GLU A 66 -28.29 4.14 -20.60
N LEU A 67 -28.29 4.90 -19.50
CA LEU A 67 -28.56 4.36 -18.16
C LEU A 67 -29.95 3.70 -18.09
N ALA A 68 -30.99 4.35 -18.65
CA ALA A 68 -32.34 3.78 -18.67
C ALA A 68 -32.40 2.45 -19.42
N VAL A 69 -31.76 2.37 -20.59
CA VAL A 69 -31.65 1.13 -21.36
C VAL A 69 -30.87 0.06 -20.57
N ALA A 70 -29.77 0.43 -19.93
CA ALA A 70 -28.94 -0.49 -19.15
C ALA A 70 -29.70 -1.08 -17.95
N GLN A 71 -30.53 -0.28 -17.28
CA GLN A 71 -31.36 -0.74 -16.16
C GLN A 71 -32.41 -1.76 -16.62
N VAL A 72 -33.14 -1.46 -17.70
CA VAL A 72 -34.18 -2.37 -18.24
C VAL A 72 -33.59 -3.67 -18.79
N THR A 73 -32.39 -3.59 -19.37
CA THR A 73 -31.68 -4.77 -19.92
C THR A 73 -30.88 -5.55 -18.87
N GLY A 74 -30.91 -5.12 -17.60
CA GLY A 74 -30.18 -5.79 -16.52
C GLY A 74 -28.65 -5.70 -16.65
N ARG A 75 -28.12 -4.74 -17.41
CA ARG A 75 -26.67 -4.51 -17.58
C ARG A 75 -26.05 -3.76 -16.41
N VAL A 76 -26.88 -3.13 -15.58
CA VAL A 76 -26.46 -2.47 -14.34
C VAL A 76 -27.27 -3.03 -13.19
N THR A 77 -26.59 -3.31 -12.07
CA THR A 77 -27.23 -3.61 -10.81
C THR A 77 -27.63 -2.30 -10.12
N VAL A 78 -28.85 -2.26 -9.59
CA VAL A 78 -29.38 -1.11 -8.84
C VAL A 78 -29.64 -1.56 -7.41
N GLY A 79 -29.15 -0.80 -6.43
CA GLY A 79 -29.27 -1.12 -4.99
C GLY A 79 -28.28 -2.18 -4.50
N GLU A 80 -28.63 -2.88 -3.42
CA GLU A 80 -27.83 -3.88 -2.70
C GLU A 80 -27.53 -5.17 -3.51
N ALA A 81 -27.88 -5.20 -4.80
CA ALA A 81 -27.59 -6.32 -5.70
C ALA A 81 -26.13 -6.38 -6.17
N ALA A 82 -25.29 -5.41 -5.77
CA ALA A 82 -23.86 -5.54 -5.94
C ALA A 82 -23.38 -6.70 -5.06
N SER A 83 -22.70 -7.67 -5.67
CA SER A 83 -21.82 -8.57 -4.92
C SER A 83 -20.78 -7.70 -4.22
N TYR A 84 -21.13 -7.17 -3.06
CA TYR A 84 -20.18 -6.60 -2.15
C TYR A 84 -19.20 -7.74 -1.89
N PRO A 85 -17.89 -7.55 -2.10
CA PRO A 85 -16.94 -8.58 -1.72
C PRO A 85 -17.20 -8.83 -0.24
N ALA A 86 -17.74 -10.01 0.06
CA ALA A 86 -17.88 -10.45 1.42
C ALA A 86 -16.45 -10.42 1.97
N TRP A 87 -16.19 -9.48 2.87
CA TRP A 87 -14.98 -9.52 3.66
C TRP A 87 -15.07 -10.83 4.43
N LYS A 88 -14.41 -11.85 3.90
CA LYS A 88 -14.13 -13.06 4.65
C LYS A 88 -13.03 -12.65 5.60
N PRO A 89 -13.26 -12.56 6.93
CA PRO A 89 -12.12 -12.58 7.83
C PRO A 89 -11.25 -13.75 7.39
N GLY A 90 -9.96 -13.53 7.21
CA GLY A 90 -9.03 -14.63 7.02
C GLY A 90 -9.30 -15.66 8.12
N SER A 91 -9.32 -16.94 7.77
CA SER A 91 -9.66 -18.07 8.66
C SER A 91 -8.81 -18.16 9.94
N ASP A 92 -7.90 -17.22 10.14
CA ASP A 92 -7.02 -17.06 11.29
C ASP A 92 -7.68 -16.24 12.43
N SER A 93 -8.83 -15.60 12.18
CA SER A 93 -9.55 -14.78 13.17
C SER A 93 -10.47 -15.63 14.09
N ASN A 94 -9.96 -16.70 14.70
CA ASN A 94 -10.72 -17.51 15.67
C ASN A 94 -10.68 -16.94 17.10
N ALA A 95 -10.11 -15.73 17.27
CA ALA A 95 -10.04 -15.08 18.56
C ALA A 95 -11.45 -14.71 19.04
N THR A 96 -11.89 -15.34 20.12
CA THR A 96 -13.06 -14.91 20.87
C THR A 96 -12.84 -13.50 21.40
N ARG A 97 -13.92 -12.75 21.59
CA ARG A 97 -13.86 -11.41 22.23
C ARG A 97 -13.08 -11.42 23.55
N ALA A 98 -13.21 -12.48 24.35
CA ALA A 98 -12.50 -12.62 25.61
C ALA A 98 -10.98 -12.83 25.44
N GLN A 99 -10.54 -13.47 24.36
CA GLN A 99 -9.12 -13.59 24.02
C GLN A 99 -8.55 -12.25 23.56
N VAL A 100 -9.27 -11.53 22.68
CA VAL A 100 -8.87 -10.20 22.21
C VAL A 100 -8.71 -9.21 23.37
N LEU A 101 -9.65 -9.21 24.33
CA LEU A 101 -9.56 -8.33 25.51
C LEU A 101 -8.38 -8.66 26.43
N ARG A 102 -7.99 -9.93 26.50
CA ARG A 102 -6.85 -10.37 27.29
C ARG A 102 -5.53 -9.95 26.66
N GLU A 103 -5.40 -10.16 25.35
CA GLU A 103 -4.26 -9.70 24.56
C GLU A 103 -4.10 -8.18 24.63
N LEU A 104 -5.21 -7.44 24.54
CA LEU A 104 -5.21 -5.99 24.73
C LEU A 104 -4.70 -5.60 26.12
N HIS A 105 -5.17 -6.26 27.17
CA HIS A 105 -4.71 -5.98 28.53
C HIS A 105 -3.22 -6.31 28.71
N GLU A 106 -2.74 -7.41 28.14
CA GLU A 106 -1.31 -7.79 28.13
C GLU A 106 -0.45 -6.77 27.39
N TYR A 107 -0.92 -6.28 26.23
CA TYR A 107 -0.26 -5.23 25.45
C TYR A 107 -0.20 -3.88 26.19
N LEU A 108 -1.27 -3.51 26.89
CA LEU A 108 -1.28 -2.30 27.72
C LEU A 108 -0.37 -2.45 28.95
N ALA A 109 -0.26 -3.66 29.51
CA ALA A 109 0.60 -3.93 30.67
C ALA A 109 2.09 -4.03 30.31
N SER A 110 2.45 -4.37 29.08
CA SER A 110 3.84 -4.54 28.64
C SER A 110 4.63 -3.22 28.58
N GLY A 111 3.98 -2.07 28.63
CA GLY A 111 4.63 -0.77 28.49
C GLY A 111 5.13 -0.46 27.07
N ASP A 112 4.97 -1.40 26.13
CA ASP A 112 5.51 -1.33 24.76
C ASP A 112 4.43 -0.95 23.73
N HIS A 113 3.55 -0.03 24.13
CA HIS A 113 2.44 0.42 23.30
C HIS A 113 2.87 1.56 22.38
N ASN A 114 2.92 1.29 21.08
CA ASN A 114 3.05 2.32 20.05
C ASN A 114 1.67 2.93 19.79
N VAL A 115 1.23 3.83 20.67
CA VAL A 115 0.10 4.72 20.40
C VAL A 115 0.66 5.93 19.65
N PRO A 116 0.40 6.09 18.33
CA PRO A 116 0.62 7.38 17.69
C PRO A 116 -0.27 8.42 18.39
N ALA A 117 0.34 9.53 18.82
CA ALA A 117 -0.35 10.68 19.41
C ALA A 117 -1.24 11.39 18.39
#